data_AF-A0A2V9WHD7-F1
#
_entry.id   AF-A0A2V9WHD7-F1
#
_cell.length_a   1.000
_cell.length_b   1.000
_cell.length_c   1.000
_cell.angle_alpha   90.00
_cell.angle_beta   90.00
_cell.angle_gamma   90.00
#
_symmetry.space_group_name_H-M   'P 1'
#
loop_
_entity.id
_entity.type
_entity.pdbx_description
1 polymer ?
#
loop_
_entity_poly.entity_id
_entity_poly.type
_entity_poly.pdbx_seq_one_letter_code
_entity_poly.pdbx_strand_id
1 'polypeptide(L)'
;MARVSGARPNRGGLFRRLLVSIVYFLTRRRLGHVIMPVQVTAHHPKIFWGYIQMEQSQASSKLIDAKLKGLAELRVATLVGCPF
;
A
#
# COMPACT_ATOMS: atom_id res chain seq x y z
N MET A 1 -12.03 -7.22 -7.73
CA MET A 1 -11.88 -5.75 -7.92
C MET A 1 -12.60 -5.04 -6.78
N ALA A 2 -12.02 -3.97 -6.20
CA ALA A 2 -12.62 -3.30 -5.06
C ALA A 2 -13.97 -2.65 -5.43
N ARG A 3 -14.99 -2.84 -4.59
CA ARG A 3 -16.33 -2.25 -4.77
C ARG A 3 -16.41 -0.80 -4.27
N VAL A 4 -15.31 -0.28 -3.72
CA VAL A 4 -15.20 1.07 -3.16
C VAL A 4 -14.27 1.88 -4.04
N SER A 5 -14.69 3.08 -4.45
CA SER A 5 -13.86 4.02 -5.19
C SER A 5 -12.66 4.45 -4.36
N GLY A 6 -11.48 4.61 -4.97
CA GLY A 6 -10.29 5.12 -4.29
C GLY A 6 -10.49 6.52 -3.67
N ALA A 7 -9.83 6.79 -2.55
CA ALA A 7 -9.85 8.10 -1.93
C ALA A 7 -9.13 9.13 -2.81
N ARG A 8 -9.75 10.29 -3.00
CA ARG A 8 -9.11 11.42 -3.69
C ARG A 8 -8.03 12.02 -2.78
N PRO A 9 -6.82 12.27 -3.28
CA PRO A 9 -5.71 12.78 -2.47
C PRO A 9 -5.95 14.19 -1.91
N ASN A 10 -6.87 14.96 -2.48
CA ASN A 10 -7.09 16.37 -2.16
C ASN A 10 -8.28 16.64 -1.19
N ARG A 11 -8.80 15.62 -0.49
CA ARG A 11 -9.86 15.80 0.54
C ARG A 11 -9.32 15.52 1.95
N GLY A 12 -9.49 16.50 2.85
CA GLY A 12 -9.19 16.39 4.29
C GLY A 12 -8.27 17.50 4.81
N GLY A 13 -7.90 17.40 6.10
CA GLY A 13 -6.96 18.34 6.73
C GLY A 13 -5.55 18.27 6.13
N LEU A 14 -4.76 19.33 6.34
CA LEU A 14 -3.44 19.53 5.74
C LEU A 14 -2.50 18.33 5.97
N PHE A 15 -2.47 17.77 7.18
CA PHE A 15 -1.66 16.60 7.54
C PHE A 15 -2.04 15.35 6.75
N ARG A 16 -3.34 15.05 6.64
CA ARG A 16 -3.82 13.90 5.86
C ARG A 16 -3.46 14.06 4.39
N ARG A 17 -3.64 15.27 3.85
CA ARG A 17 -3.31 15.59 2.46
C ARG A 17 -1.83 15.34 2.17
N LEU A 18 -0.95 15.81 3.05
CA LEU A 18 0.49 15.63 2.91
C LEU A 18 0.87 14.14 2.94
N LEU A 19 0.37 13.41 3.95
CA LEU A 19 0.64 11.98 4.12
C LEU A 19 0.19 11.18 2.89
N VAL A 20 -1.06 11.34 2.46
CA VAL A 20 -1.60 10.63 1.29
C VAL A 20 -0.82 10.97 0.03
N SER A 21 -0.46 12.25 -0.17
CA SER A 21 0.30 12.68 -1.35
C SER A 21 1.70 12.07 -1.40
N ILE A 22 2.41 12.03 -0.27
CA ILE A 22 3.73 11.41 -0.16
C ILE A 22 3.63 9.92 -0.48
N VAL A 23 2.67 9.22 0.11
CA VAL A 23 2.50 7.77 -0.11
C VAL A 23 2.15 7.50 -1.58
N TYR A 24 1.21 8.25 -2.17
CA TYR A 24 0.85 8.08 -3.58
C TYR A 24 2.04 8.34 -4.51
N PHE A 25 2.85 9.36 -4.21
CA PHE A 25 4.07 9.63 -4.97
C PHE A 25 5.07 8.47 -4.87
N LEU A 26 5.30 7.94 -3.66
CA LEU A 26 6.19 6.80 -3.44
C LEU A 26 5.68 5.53 -4.14
N THR A 27 4.38 5.24 -4.02
CA THR A 27 3.75 4.10 -4.70
C THR A 27 3.89 4.22 -6.21
N ARG A 28 3.62 5.40 -6.78
CA ARG A 28 3.78 5.65 -8.22
C ARG A 28 5.23 5.52 -8.67
N ARG A 29 6.20 5.97 -7.85
CA ARG A 29 7.63 5.84 -8.14
C ARG A 29 8.11 4.38 -8.10
N ARG A 30 7.54 3.55 -7.23
CA ARG A 30 7.91 2.14 -7.07
C ARG A 30 7.22 1.20 -8.06
N LEU A 31 5.92 1.40 -8.30
CA LEU A 31 5.06 0.49 -9.06
C LEU A 31 4.58 1.07 -10.40
N GLY A 32 5.00 2.28 -10.75
CA GLY A 32 4.57 3.01 -11.96
C GLY A 32 3.18 3.64 -11.88
N HIS A 33 2.34 3.19 -10.95
CA HIS A 33 0.98 3.70 -10.73
C HIS A 33 0.58 3.56 -9.26
N VAL A 34 -0.52 4.22 -8.87
CA VAL A 34 -1.06 4.11 -7.50
C VAL A 34 -2.01 2.91 -7.44
N ILE A 35 -1.65 1.88 -6.67
CA ILE A 35 -2.47 0.69 -6.52
C ILE A 35 -3.78 0.97 -5.75
N MET A 36 -4.86 0.30 -6.16
CA MET A 36 -6.19 0.46 -5.55
C MET A 36 -6.23 0.25 -4.03
N PRO A 37 -5.52 -0.73 -3.42
CA PRO A 37 -5.55 -0.93 -1.96
C PRO A 37 -5.09 0.29 -1.16
N VAL A 38 -4.06 0.99 -1.64
CA VAL A 38 -3.57 2.25 -1.04
C VAL A 38 -4.62 3.35 -1.15
N GLN A 39 -5.36 3.40 -2.26
CA GLN A 39 -6.43 4.38 -2.43
C GLN A 39 -7.64 4.10 -1.55
N VAL A 40 -8.03 2.83 -1.39
CA VAL A 40 -9.18 2.44 -0.56
C VAL A 40 -8.90 2.65 0.92
N THR A 41 -7.72 2.24 1.40
CA THR A 41 -7.33 2.42 2.81
C THR A 41 -7.17 3.89 3.17
N ALA A 42 -6.78 4.75 2.22
CA ALA A 42 -6.67 6.20 2.41
C ALA A 42 -8.00 6.91 2.76
N HIS A 43 -9.16 6.23 2.71
CA HIS A 43 -10.42 6.77 3.24
C HIS A 43 -10.38 7.00 4.75
N HIS A 44 -9.70 6.12 5.49
CA HIS A 44 -9.60 6.17 6.95
C HIS A 44 -8.14 6.37 7.39
N PRO A 45 -7.77 7.56 7.90
CA PRO A 45 -6.35 7.89 8.15
C PRO A 45 -5.69 6.98 9.19
N LYS A 46 -6.43 6.53 10.21
CA LYS A 46 -5.90 5.62 11.24
C LYS A 46 -5.59 4.24 10.68
N ILE A 47 -6.47 3.70 9.83
CA ILE A 47 -6.27 2.41 9.14
C ILE A 47 -5.13 2.56 8.13
N PHE A 48 -5.14 3.64 7.36
CA PHE A 48 -4.09 3.94 6.39
C PHE A 48 -2.70 4.00 7.02
N TRP A 49 -2.59 4.67 8.17
CA TRP A 49 -1.33 4.74 8.92
C TRP A 49 -0.85 3.36 9.37
N GLY A 50 -1.74 2.55 9.96
CA GLY A 50 -1.40 1.18 10.35
C GLY A 50 -0.96 0.30 9.17
N TYR A 51 -1.66 0.42 8.03
CA TYR A 51 -1.30 -0.28 6.80
C TYR A 51 0.10 0.11 6.30
N ILE A 52 0.42 1.41 6.25
CA ILE A 52 1.75 1.87 5.84
C ILE A 52 2.83 1.36 6.77
N GLN A 53 2.61 1.42 8.08
CA GLN A 53 3.57 0.93 9.08
C GLN A 53 3.83 -0.58 8.88
N MET A 54 2.78 -1.37 8.65
CA MET A 54 2.90 -2.80 8.36
C MET A 54 3.74 -3.07 7.10
N GLU A 55 3.44 -2.40 5.99
CA GLU A 55 4.20 -2.52 4.74
C GLU A 55 5.67 -2.09 4.91
N GLN A 56 5.91 -1.00 5.65
CA GLN A 56 7.26 -0.51 5.93
C GLN A 56 8.05 -1.48 6.83
N SER A 57 7.43 -2.07 7.85
CA SER A 57 8.07 -3.08 8.70
C SER A 57 8.45 -4.33 7.90
N GLN A 58 7.56 -4.80 7.02
CA GLN A 58 7.86 -5.91 6.11
C GLN A 58 9.01 -5.60 5.16
N ALA A 59 8.98 -4.42 4.53
CA ALA A 59 10.03 -3.98 3.61
C ALA A 59 11.39 -3.80 4.31
N SER A 60 11.40 -3.24 5.53
CA SER A 60 12.62 -2.92 6.27
C SER A 60 13.29 -4.11 6.97
N SER A 61 12.56 -5.21 7.23
CA SER A 61 13.14 -6.42 7.81
C SER A 61 14.32 -6.93 6.98
N LYS A 62 15.42 -7.32 7.63
CA LYS A 62 16.63 -7.86 6.95
C LYS A 62 16.89 -9.33 7.26
N LEU A 63 15.92 -10.00 7.89
CA LEU A 63 16.07 -11.42 8.27
C LEU A 63 16.18 -12.35 7.06
N ILE A 64 15.59 -11.95 5.92
CA ILE A 64 15.65 -12.69 4.65
C ILE A 64 15.87 -11.72 3.48
N ASP A 65 16.43 -12.24 2.39
CA ASP A 65 16.65 -11.49 1.14
C ASP A 65 15.32 -10.96 0.56
N ALA A 66 15.37 -9.77 -0.03
CA ALA A 66 14.19 -9.14 -0.64
C ALA A 66 13.56 -10.01 -1.75
N LYS A 67 14.37 -10.76 -2.51
CA LYS A 67 13.88 -11.70 -3.53
C LYS A 67 13.09 -12.84 -2.91
N LEU A 68 13.53 -13.35 -1.75
CA LEU A 68 12.82 -14.41 -1.04
C LEU A 68 11.47 -13.93 -0.49
N LYS A 69 11.39 -12.68 -0.03
CA LYS A 69 10.11 -12.05 0.36
C LYS A 69 9.14 -12.01 -0.81
N GLY A 70 9.61 -11.52 -1.97
CA GLY A 70 8.78 -11.47 -3.18
C GLY A 70 8.30 -12.86 -3.63
N LEU A 71 9.15 -13.89 -3.55
CA LEU A 71 8.74 -15.26 -3.86
C LEU A 71 7.70 -15.80 -2.88
N ALA A 72 7.83 -15.50 -1.58
CA ALA A 72 6.85 -15.87 -0.58
C ALA A 72 5.50 -15.17 -0.82
N GLU A 73 5.51 -13.86 -1.12
CA GLU A 73 4.32 -13.08 -1.48
C GLU A 73 3.63 -13.67 -2.71
N LEU A 74 4.37 -13.98 -3.79
CA LEU A 74 3.82 -14.62 -4.99
C LEU A 74 3.24 -16.01 -4.71
N ARG A 75 3.92 -16.81 -3.88
CA ARG A 75 3.41 -18.14 -3.51
C ARG A 75 2.11 -18.02 -2.71
N VAL A 76 2.04 -17.11 -1.76
CA VAL A 76 0.81 -16.89 -0.97
C VAL A 76 -0.31 -16.37 -1.87
N ALA A 77 -0.03 -15.40 -2.75
CA ALA A 77 -0.99 -14.86 -3.70
C ALA A 77 -1.61 -15.96 -4.58
N THR A 78 -0.78 -16.86 -5.12
CA THR A 78 -1.26 -18.01 -5.93
C THR A 78 -2.08 -19.01 -5.11
N LEU A 79 -1.72 -19.26 -3.85
CA LEU A 79 -2.44 -20.18 -2.97
C LEU A 79 -3.82 -19.66 -2.57
N VAL A 80 -3.96 -18.36 -2.31
CA VAL A 80 -5.25 -17.74 -1.94
C VAL A 80 -6.09 -17.31 -3.14
N GLY A 81 -5.58 -17.49 -4.36
CA GLY A 81 -6.25 -17.04 -5.59
C GLY A 81 -6.32 -15.51 -5.71
N CYS A 82 -5.33 -14.79 -5.17
CA CYS A 82 -5.23 -13.35 -5.32
C CYS A 82 -4.85 -13.03 -6.78
N PRO A 83 -5.67 -12.23 -7.51
CA PRO A 83 -5.40 -11.88 -8.90
C PRO A 83 -4.40 -10.72 -9.06
N PHE A 84 -3.79 -10.28 -7.96
CA PHE A 84 -2.83 -9.18 -7.88
C PHE A 84 -1.46 -9.72 -7.51
#